data_AF-A0A7L3KEU8-F1
#
_entry.id   AF-A0A7L3KEU8-F1
#
_cell.length_a   1.000
_cell.length_b   1.000
_cell.length_c   1.000
_cell.angle_alpha   90.00
_cell.angle_beta   90.00
_cell.angle_gamma   90.00
#
_symmetry.space_group_name_H-M   'P 1'
#
loop_
_entity.id
_entity.type
_entity.pdbx_description
1 polymer ?
#
loop_
_entity_poly.entity_id
_entity_poly.type
_entity_poly.pdbx_seq_one_letter_code
_entity_poly.pdbx_strand_id
1 'polypeptide(L)'
;GMAQALGPDTPFTAIAGSEIFSLEMSRTEALTQAFRRSIGVRIKEETEIIEGEVVEIQIDRPATGTGTKVGKLTLKTTEMETIYDLGAKMIEALSKEKVQAGGNVRGEKATGKISKLGRSFTRARDYDAMGAQVRFLGGLWGVQGGFGVPLTPEFSPPQTKFVQCPDGELQKRREVVHTVSLHEIDVINSRTQGFLALFSGDTGEIKPEVREQINAKVAEWREEGKAEVIPGVLFIDEVHMLDIESFSFLNRALESDMAPVLIMATNRGITRIRGTAHRSPHGLPLDLLDRLLIIATAPYGDKETRQILKIR
;
A
#
# COMPACT_ATOMS: atom_id res chain seq x y z
N GLY A 1 13.53 -6.60 14.40
CA GLY A 1 13.85 -5.31 15.05
C GLY A 1 12.58 -4.60 15.49
N MET A 2 12.64 -3.47 16.21
CA MET A 2 11.43 -2.75 16.70
C MET A 2 10.42 -2.45 15.58
N ALA A 3 10.90 -1.96 14.43
CA ALA A 3 10.05 -1.72 13.24
C ALA A 3 9.27 -2.98 12.78
N GLN A 4 9.86 -4.16 12.91
CA GLN A 4 9.22 -5.43 12.54
C GLN A 4 8.23 -5.92 13.61
N ALA A 5 8.41 -5.51 14.86
CA ALA A 5 7.57 -5.91 15.99
C ALA A 5 6.31 -5.05 16.14
N LEU A 6 6.33 -3.81 15.65
CA LEU A 6 5.19 -2.89 15.65
C LEU A 6 4.02 -3.37 14.76
N GLY A 7 4.31 -4.26 13.81
CA GLY A 7 3.32 -4.77 12.87
C GLY A 7 3.12 -3.86 11.64
N PRO A 8 2.40 -4.34 10.62
CA PRO A 8 2.22 -3.61 9.36
C PRO A 8 1.28 -2.40 9.48
N ASP A 9 0.48 -2.34 10.53
CA ASP A 9 -0.56 -1.31 10.69
C ASP A 9 -0.06 -0.03 11.38
N THR A 10 1.12 -0.07 11.99
CA THR A 10 1.72 1.09 12.67
C THR A 10 2.78 1.72 11.77
N PRO A 11 2.66 3.01 11.42
CA PRO A 11 3.63 3.65 10.55
C PRO A 11 4.99 3.77 11.24
N PHE A 12 6.03 3.39 10.53
CA PHE A 12 7.42 3.53 10.96
C PHE A 12 8.20 4.25 9.88
N THR A 13 8.68 5.46 10.18
CA THR A 13 9.52 6.24 9.27
C THR A 13 10.92 6.28 9.82
N ALA A 14 11.91 5.84 9.03
CA ALA A 14 13.32 6.02 9.33
C ALA A 14 13.93 7.03 8.38
N ILE A 15 14.65 8.00 8.92
CA ILE A 15 15.42 8.99 8.16
C ILE A 15 16.82 9.11 8.75
N ALA A 16 17.80 9.44 7.90
CA ALA A 16 19.11 9.86 8.39
C ALA A 16 19.12 11.39 8.61
N GLY A 17 19.81 11.85 9.65
CA GLY A 17 19.94 13.28 9.95
C GLY A 17 20.54 14.09 8.79
N SER A 18 21.31 13.45 7.91
CA SER A 18 21.87 14.05 6.70
C SER A 18 20.84 14.24 5.56
N GLU A 19 19.79 13.41 5.49
CA GLU A 19 18.76 13.46 4.44
C GLU A 19 17.90 14.73 4.50
N ILE A 20 17.80 15.35 5.68
CA ILE A 20 17.06 16.60 5.89
C ILE A 20 17.71 17.79 5.17
N PHE A 21 18.99 17.69 4.84
CA PHE A 21 19.72 18.72 4.08
C PHE A 21 19.61 18.43 2.57
N SER A 22 18.40 18.50 2.02
CA SER A 22 18.16 18.43 0.57
C SER A 22 18.23 19.80 -0.10
N LEU A 23 18.54 19.83 -1.39
CA LEU A 23 18.41 21.03 -2.24
C LEU A 23 16.99 21.21 -2.78
N GLU A 24 16.16 20.16 -2.75
CA GLU A 24 14.83 20.16 -3.36
C GLU A 24 13.76 20.82 -2.49
N MET A 25 13.94 20.82 -1.17
CA MET A 25 12.97 21.36 -0.21
C MET A 25 13.68 21.91 1.03
N SER A 26 12.99 22.79 1.77
CA SER A 26 13.50 23.32 3.02
C SER A 26 13.63 22.26 4.13
N ARG A 27 14.59 22.44 5.05
CA ARG A 27 14.84 21.56 6.21
C ARG A 27 13.58 21.32 7.03
N THR A 28 12.84 22.41 7.30
CA THR A 28 11.58 22.39 8.04
C THR A 28 10.52 21.58 7.31
N GLU A 29 10.47 21.67 5.97
CA GLU A 29 9.53 20.91 5.17
C GLU A 29 9.88 19.42 5.18
N ALA A 30 11.15 19.06 5.01
CA ALA A 30 11.61 17.67 5.09
C ALA A 30 11.24 17.03 6.44
N LEU A 31 11.49 17.74 7.55
CA LEU A 31 11.08 17.31 8.88
C LEU A 31 9.57 17.21 9.03
N THR A 32 8.81 18.19 8.53
CA THR A 32 7.34 18.15 8.61
C THR A 32 6.77 16.96 7.85
N GLN A 33 7.32 16.65 6.66
CA GLN A 33 6.93 15.48 5.90
C GLN A 33 7.27 14.19 6.65
N ALA A 34 8.45 14.08 7.26
CA ALA A 34 8.83 12.91 8.06
C ALA A 34 7.90 12.70 9.27
N PHE A 35 7.51 13.78 9.96
CA PHE A 35 6.49 13.73 11.02
C PHE A 35 5.15 13.22 10.50
N ARG A 36 4.66 13.78 9.39
CA ARG A 36 3.35 13.41 8.83
C ARG A 36 3.32 12.02 8.20
N ARG A 37 4.46 11.50 7.72
CA ARG A 37 4.60 10.08 7.31
C ARG A 37 4.49 9.12 8.49
N SER A 38 4.92 9.58 9.67
CA SER A 38 4.91 8.79 10.91
C SER A 38 3.58 8.82 11.64
N ILE A 39 2.56 9.51 11.10
CA ILE A 39 1.20 9.54 11.66
C ILE A 39 0.26 8.88 10.67
N GLY A 40 -0.37 7.79 11.11
CA GLY A 40 -1.33 7.03 10.31
C GLY A 40 -2.75 7.47 10.62
N VAL A 41 -3.60 7.38 9.61
CA VAL A 41 -5.05 7.52 9.72
C VAL A 41 -5.65 6.23 9.18
N ARG A 42 -6.31 5.50 10.06
CA ARG A 42 -7.05 4.27 9.74
C ARG A 42 -8.49 4.64 9.45
N ILE A 43 -8.89 4.48 8.21
CA ILE A 43 -10.24 4.75 7.72
C ILE A 43 -10.96 3.41 7.61
N LYS A 44 -12.17 3.34 8.19
CA LYS A 44 -13.05 2.18 8.11
C LYS A 44 -14.14 2.48 7.11
N GLU A 45 -14.18 1.71 6.02
CA GLU A 45 -15.20 1.84 4.99
C GLU A 45 -16.00 0.54 4.89
N GLU A 46 -17.32 0.64 4.92
CA GLU A 46 -18.20 -0.49 4.63
C GLU A 46 -18.47 -0.55 3.13
N THR A 47 -18.07 -1.65 2.48
CA THR A 47 -18.36 -1.87 1.06
C THR A 47 -19.26 -3.08 0.86
N GLU A 48 -20.25 -2.92 -0.01
CA GLU A 48 -21.10 -4.02 -0.46
C GLU A 48 -20.38 -4.77 -1.59
N ILE A 49 -19.99 -6.01 -1.29
CA ILE A 49 -19.36 -6.92 -2.25
C ILE A 49 -20.36 -7.97 -2.71
N ILE A 50 -20.30 -8.31 -3.99
CA ILE A 50 -21.10 -9.37 -4.59
C ILE A 50 -20.14 -10.45 -5.06
N GLU A 51 -20.29 -11.67 -4.56
CA GLU A 51 -19.43 -12.81 -4.88
C GLU A 51 -20.25 -14.00 -5.34
N GLY A 52 -20.02 -14.48 -6.56
CA GLY A 52 -20.77 -15.60 -7.12
C GLY A 52 -20.12 -16.22 -8.34
N GLU A 53 -20.57 -17.42 -8.68
CA GLU A 53 -20.31 -18.06 -9.97
C GLU A 53 -21.22 -17.45 -11.02
N VAL A 54 -20.64 -17.11 -12.18
CA VAL A 54 -21.39 -16.62 -13.33
C VAL A 54 -22.07 -17.78 -14.03
N VAL A 55 -23.39 -17.83 -13.98
CA VAL A 55 -24.19 -18.83 -14.71
C VAL A 55 -24.30 -18.43 -16.18
N GLU A 56 -24.69 -17.18 -16.42
CA GLU A 56 -24.98 -16.62 -17.73
C GLU A 56 -24.73 -15.10 -17.75
N ILE A 57 -24.29 -14.58 -18.91
CA ILE A 57 -24.13 -13.15 -19.19
C ILE A 57 -24.91 -12.84 -20.47
N GLN A 58 -25.89 -11.95 -20.38
CA GLN A 58 -26.64 -11.42 -21.52
C GLN A 58 -26.28 -9.95 -21.68
N ILE A 59 -25.82 -9.54 -22.87
CA ILE A 59 -25.46 -8.15 -23.15
C ILE A 59 -26.29 -7.70 -24.36
N ASP A 60 -27.19 -6.76 -24.13
CA ASP A 60 -27.99 -6.14 -25.17
C ASP A 60 -27.17 -4.98 -25.77
N ARG A 61 -26.75 -5.15 -27.02
CA ARG A 61 -26.17 -4.06 -27.80
C ARG A 61 -27.25 -3.39 -28.64
N PRO A 62 -27.38 -2.05 -28.58
CA PRO A 62 -28.29 -1.33 -29.46
C PRO A 62 -27.85 -1.51 -30.93
N ALA A 63 -28.84 -1.73 -31.80
CA ALA A 63 -28.64 -2.09 -33.22
C ALA A 63 -27.81 -1.08 -34.03
N THR A 64 -27.74 0.17 -33.59
CA THR A 64 -26.99 1.25 -34.22
C THR A 64 -25.51 1.30 -33.81
N GLY A 65 -25.06 0.47 -32.86
CA GLY A 65 -23.69 0.50 -32.32
C GLY A 65 -23.37 1.72 -31.45
N THR A 66 -24.21 2.74 -31.48
CA THR A 66 -24.16 3.97 -30.68
C THR A 66 -25.31 3.99 -29.67
N GLY A 67 -25.05 3.50 -28.46
CA GLY A 67 -26.00 3.57 -27.35
C GLY A 67 -25.45 2.90 -26.11
N THR A 68 -26.07 3.19 -24.96
CA THR A 68 -25.70 2.62 -23.66
C THR A 68 -25.90 1.11 -23.69
N LYS A 69 -24.82 0.36 -23.47
CA LYS A 69 -24.90 -1.10 -23.31
C LYS A 69 -25.63 -1.39 -22.00
N VAL A 70 -26.65 -2.24 -22.08
CA VAL A 70 -27.35 -2.78 -20.92
C VAL A 70 -27.23 -4.29 -20.99
N GLY A 71 -27.25 -4.97 -19.85
CA GLY A 71 -27.15 -6.43 -19.83
C GLY A 71 -27.73 -7.01 -18.56
N LYS A 72 -27.81 -8.33 -18.52
CA LYS A 72 -28.21 -9.10 -17.35
C LYS A 72 -27.11 -10.10 -17.00
N LEU A 73 -26.83 -10.22 -15.72
CA LEU A 73 -25.86 -11.15 -15.17
C LEU A 73 -26.56 -12.07 -14.18
N THR A 74 -26.50 -13.37 -14.44
CA THR A 74 -27.02 -14.37 -13.51
C THR A 74 -25.86 -14.90 -12.68
N LEU A 75 -25.89 -14.62 -11.38
CA LEU A 75 -24.89 -15.10 -10.42
C LEU A 75 -25.51 -16.16 -9.50
N LYS A 76 -24.70 -17.16 -9.16
CA LYS A 76 -25.08 -18.27 -8.29
C LYS A 76 -24.05 -18.50 -7.19
N THR A 77 -24.53 -18.78 -5.99
CA THR A 77 -23.79 -19.39 -4.88
C THR A 77 -24.34 -20.79 -4.62
N THR A 78 -23.81 -21.50 -3.63
CA THR A 78 -24.35 -22.80 -3.22
C THR A 78 -25.76 -22.71 -2.63
N GLU A 79 -26.16 -21.53 -2.13
CA GLU A 79 -27.45 -21.32 -1.45
C GLU A 79 -28.49 -20.62 -2.32
N MET A 80 -28.08 -19.73 -3.24
CA MET A 80 -29.01 -18.90 -4.00
C MET A 80 -28.52 -18.58 -5.41
N GLU A 81 -29.46 -18.19 -6.27
CA GLU A 81 -29.22 -17.72 -7.63
C GLU A 81 -30.03 -16.44 -7.86
N THR A 82 -29.37 -15.38 -8.34
CA THR A 82 -30.02 -14.07 -8.55
C THR A 82 -29.57 -13.44 -9.85
N ILE A 83 -30.49 -12.70 -10.47
CA ILE A 83 -30.25 -11.96 -11.72
C ILE A 83 -30.02 -10.49 -11.38
N TYR A 84 -28.92 -9.94 -11.88
CA TYR A 84 -28.53 -8.54 -11.72
C TYR A 84 -28.58 -7.81 -13.07
N ASP A 85 -29.19 -6.62 -13.09
CA ASP A 85 -29.10 -5.72 -14.24
C ASP A 85 -27.75 -5.00 -14.26
N LEU A 86 -27.07 -5.05 -15.40
CA LEU A 86 -25.76 -4.47 -15.62
C LEU A 86 -25.86 -3.14 -16.38
N GLY A 87 -25.20 -2.12 -15.84
CA GLY A 87 -24.94 -0.87 -16.57
C GLY A 87 -23.69 -0.95 -17.45
N ALA A 88 -23.50 0.05 -18.31
CA ALA A 88 -22.40 0.11 -19.28
C ALA A 88 -20.99 -0.07 -18.65
N LYS A 89 -20.72 0.57 -17.50
CA LYS A 89 -19.43 0.45 -16.79
C LYS A 89 -19.12 -0.98 -16.35
N MET A 90 -20.12 -1.71 -15.83
CA MET A 90 -19.96 -3.09 -15.38
C MET A 90 -19.74 -4.03 -16.57
N ILE A 91 -20.43 -3.80 -17.69
CA ILE A 91 -20.26 -4.58 -18.94
C ILE A 91 -18.84 -4.42 -19.49
N GLU A 92 -18.30 -3.20 -19.45
CA GLU A 92 -16.92 -2.93 -19.85
C GLU A 92 -15.91 -3.61 -18.91
N ALA A 93 -16.16 -3.59 -17.61
CA ALA A 93 -15.33 -4.29 -16.62
C ALA A 93 -15.34 -5.82 -16.84
N LEU A 94 -16.52 -6.43 -17.06
CA LEU A 94 -16.65 -7.86 -17.38
C LEU A 94 -15.90 -8.23 -18.67
N SER A 95 -16.01 -7.37 -19.69
CA SER A 95 -15.33 -7.56 -20.98
C SER A 95 -13.81 -7.45 -20.83
N LYS A 96 -13.32 -6.50 -20.03
CA LYS A 96 -11.90 -6.29 -19.76
C LYS A 96 -11.28 -7.47 -19.01
N GLU A 97 -11.98 -7.99 -18.00
CA GLU A 97 -11.56 -9.16 -17.20
C GLU A 97 -11.77 -10.51 -17.91
N LYS A 98 -12.32 -10.51 -19.13
CA LYS A 98 -12.66 -11.72 -19.92
C LYS A 98 -13.42 -12.74 -19.07
N VAL A 99 -14.46 -12.25 -18.40
CA VAL A 99 -15.36 -13.09 -17.61
C VAL A 99 -16.25 -13.88 -18.58
N GLN A 100 -16.38 -15.18 -18.30
CA GLN A 100 -17.21 -16.11 -19.06
C GLN A 100 -18.10 -16.88 -18.07
N ALA A 101 -19.15 -17.51 -18.60
CA ALA A 101 -19.96 -18.46 -17.84
C ALA A 101 -19.06 -19.56 -17.22
N GLY A 102 -19.31 -19.90 -15.94
CA GLY A 102 -18.46 -20.77 -15.13
C GLY A 102 -17.25 -20.07 -14.48
N GLY A 103 -17.15 -18.74 -14.59
CA GLY A 103 -16.16 -17.95 -13.84
C GLY A 103 -16.68 -17.54 -12.47
N ASN A 104 -15.82 -17.56 -11.44
CA ASN A 104 -16.12 -16.95 -10.16
C ASN A 104 -15.65 -15.50 -10.17
N VAL A 105 -16.56 -14.59 -9.83
CA VAL A 105 -16.28 -13.15 -9.81
C VAL A 105 -16.59 -12.54 -8.46
N ARG A 106 -15.84 -11.48 -8.15
CA ARG A 106 -16.12 -10.56 -7.06
C ARG A 106 -16.35 -9.17 -7.64
N GLY A 107 -17.54 -8.62 -7.42
CA GLY A 107 -17.91 -7.26 -7.78
C GLY A 107 -18.02 -6.38 -6.55
N GLU A 108 -17.62 -5.12 -6.67
CA GLU A 108 -17.87 -4.09 -5.66
C GLU A 108 -18.91 -3.11 -6.20
N LYS A 109 -20.05 -3.00 -5.51
CA LYS A 109 -21.22 -2.28 -6.02
C LYS A 109 -21.00 -0.76 -6.13
N ALA A 110 -20.23 -0.18 -5.21
CA ALA A 110 -19.95 1.25 -5.18
C ALA A 110 -18.99 1.69 -6.30
N THR A 111 -17.90 0.95 -6.51
CA THR A 111 -16.86 1.30 -7.50
C THR A 111 -17.14 0.75 -8.89
N GLY A 112 -17.98 -0.28 -9.01
CA GLY A 112 -18.19 -1.01 -10.25
C GLY A 112 -16.98 -1.84 -10.68
N LYS A 113 -16.01 -2.05 -9.78
CA LYS A 113 -14.84 -2.88 -10.03
C LYS A 113 -15.23 -4.36 -9.96
N ILE A 114 -14.77 -5.12 -10.94
CA ILE A 114 -14.97 -6.57 -11.01
C ILE A 114 -13.59 -7.23 -11.00
N SER A 115 -13.45 -8.28 -10.22
CA SER A 115 -12.23 -9.10 -10.12
C SER A 115 -12.56 -10.56 -10.35
N LYS A 116 -11.87 -11.19 -11.30
CA LYS A 116 -12.03 -12.63 -11.58
C LYS A 116 -11.24 -13.44 -10.55
N LEU A 117 -11.93 -14.18 -9.71
CA LEU A 117 -11.33 -15.04 -8.67
C LEU A 117 -10.78 -16.34 -9.26
N GLY A 118 -11.45 -16.88 -10.28
CA GLY A 118 -11.09 -18.13 -10.92
C GLY A 118 -12.19 -18.71 -11.80
N ARG A 119 -12.08 -19.99 -12.13
CA ARG A 119 -13.17 -20.78 -12.74
C ARG A 119 -13.71 -21.81 -11.76
N SER A 120 -15.00 -22.12 -11.85
CA SER A 120 -15.62 -23.17 -11.08
C SER A 120 -15.11 -24.55 -11.51
N PHE A 121 -14.94 -25.46 -10.54
CA PHE A 121 -14.51 -26.83 -10.79
C PHE A 121 -15.53 -27.63 -11.63
N THR A 122 -16.81 -27.31 -11.50
CA THR A 122 -17.93 -27.99 -12.17
C THR A 122 -17.94 -27.78 -13.68
N ARG A 123 -17.46 -26.63 -14.17
CA ARG A 123 -17.36 -26.28 -15.61
C ARG A 123 -15.94 -26.34 -16.16
N ALA A 124 -14.99 -26.96 -15.44
CA ALA A 124 -13.62 -27.14 -15.91
C ALA A 124 -13.52 -27.98 -17.20
N ARG A 125 -14.42 -28.95 -17.38
CA ARG A 125 -14.45 -29.88 -18.53
C ARG A 125 -14.77 -29.18 -19.86
N ASP A 126 -15.61 -28.15 -19.84
CA ASP A 126 -15.98 -27.41 -21.06
C ASP A 126 -14.85 -26.51 -21.56
N TYR A 127 -13.88 -26.17 -20.69
CA TYR A 127 -12.73 -25.35 -21.06
C TYR A 127 -11.62 -26.16 -21.76
N ASP A 128 -11.51 -27.45 -21.46
CA ASP A 128 -10.55 -28.35 -22.10
C ASP A 128 -10.82 -28.50 -23.61
N ALA A 129 -12.07 -28.23 -24.04
CA ALA A 129 -12.47 -28.19 -25.44
C ALA A 129 -12.17 -26.87 -26.18
N MET A 130 -11.73 -25.81 -25.47
CA MET A 130 -11.44 -24.48 -26.04
C MET A 130 -10.05 -23.92 -25.62
N GLY A 131 -9.19 -24.75 -25.01
CA GLY A 131 -7.78 -24.43 -24.83
C GLY A 131 -7.06 -24.31 -26.18
N ALA A 132 -6.13 -23.36 -26.29
CA ALA A 132 -5.37 -23.07 -27.51
C ALA A 132 -4.94 -24.37 -28.23
N GLN A 133 -5.24 -24.48 -29.53
CA GLN A 133 -4.81 -25.60 -30.38
C GLN A 133 -3.37 -25.98 -30.07
N VAL A 134 -3.18 -27.09 -29.35
CA VAL A 134 -1.91 -27.78 -29.34
C VAL A 134 -1.80 -28.40 -30.72
N ARG A 135 -1.13 -27.70 -31.65
CA ARG A 135 -0.66 -28.32 -32.88
C ARG A 135 0.40 -29.35 -32.47
N PHE A 136 -0.04 -30.60 -32.31
CA PHE A 136 0.86 -31.73 -32.39
C PHE A 136 1.41 -31.78 -33.82
N LEU A 137 2.61 -31.23 -34.03
CA LEU A 137 3.45 -31.64 -35.15
C LEU A 137 3.94 -33.05 -34.83
N GLY A 138 3.15 -34.04 -35.23
CA GLY A 138 3.59 -35.42 -35.26
C GLY A 138 4.72 -35.60 -36.26
N GLY A 139 5.82 -36.18 -35.78
CA GLY A 139 6.71 -37.05 -36.54
C GLY A 139 7.58 -36.43 -37.62
N LEU A 140 8.88 -36.31 -37.32
CA LEU A 140 9.92 -36.89 -38.18
C LEU A 140 11.20 -37.05 -37.35
N TRP A 141 11.60 -38.31 -37.20
CA TRP A 141 12.91 -38.70 -36.69
C TRP A 141 14.00 -38.12 -37.60
N GLY A 142 15.00 -37.47 -36.99
CA GLY A 142 16.20 -37.01 -37.68
C GLY A 142 17.32 -36.82 -36.66
N VAL A 143 18.13 -37.85 -36.47
CA VAL A 143 19.40 -37.75 -35.75
C VAL A 143 20.42 -37.10 -36.70
N GLN A 144 20.90 -35.90 -36.38
CA GLN A 144 22.25 -35.48 -36.77
C GLN A 144 22.72 -34.21 -36.04
N GLY A 145 23.93 -34.28 -35.47
CA GLY A 145 24.84 -33.15 -35.35
C GLY A 145 24.61 -32.22 -34.16
N GLY A 146 25.52 -32.26 -33.19
CA GLY A 146 25.49 -31.39 -32.02
C GLY A 146 25.69 -29.91 -32.34
N PHE A 147 24.93 -29.08 -31.64
CA PHE A 147 25.31 -27.77 -31.10
C PHE A 147 24.24 -27.43 -30.05
N GLY A 148 24.64 -27.26 -28.79
CA GLY A 148 23.72 -26.91 -27.70
C GLY A 148 23.20 -25.49 -27.86
N VAL A 149 21.90 -25.35 -28.14
CA VAL A 149 21.17 -24.08 -28.04
C VAL A 149 20.48 -24.07 -26.68
N PRO A 150 20.65 -23.03 -25.84
CA PRO A 150 19.95 -22.96 -24.56
C PRO A 150 18.45 -22.86 -24.82
N LEU A 151 17.68 -23.72 -24.16
CA LEU A 151 16.22 -23.71 -24.16
C LEU A 151 15.73 -22.32 -23.72
N THR A 152 14.95 -21.66 -24.58
CA THR A 152 14.25 -20.43 -24.23
C THR A 152 13.30 -20.67 -23.07
N PRO A 153 13.02 -19.64 -22.23
CA PRO A 153 12.24 -19.82 -21.01
C PRO A 153 10.87 -20.40 -21.34
N GLU A 154 10.50 -21.42 -20.59
CA GLU A 154 9.21 -22.09 -20.66
C GLU A 154 8.08 -21.07 -20.73
N PHE A 155 7.35 -21.07 -21.84
CA PHE A 155 6.10 -20.35 -21.95
C PHE A 155 5.07 -21.11 -21.12
N SER A 156 5.02 -20.84 -19.81
CA SER A 156 3.97 -21.37 -18.94
C SER A 156 2.63 -20.82 -19.45
N PRO A 157 1.69 -21.66 -19.91
CA PRO A 157 0.36 -21.18 -20.26
C PRO A 157 -0.26 -20.53 -19.02
N PRO A 158 -1.12 -19.50 -19.17
CA PRO A 158 -1.77 -18.87 -18.04
C PRO A 158 -2.53 -19.93 -17.24
N GLN A 159 -1.98 -20.31 -16.08
CA GLN A 159 -2.60 -21.31 -15.21
C GLN A 159 -3.94 -20.75 -14.76
N THR A 160 -5.02 -21.34 -15.26
CA THR A 160 -6.36 -20.96 -14.86
C THR A 160 -6.56 -21.43 -13.43
N LYS A 161 -6.69 -20.49 -12.50
CA LYS A 161 -6.96 -20.80 -11.08
C LYS A 161 -8.39 -21.32 -10.96
N PHE A 162 -8.54 -22.58 -10.54
CA PHE A 162 -9.85 -23.15 -10.23
C PHE A 162 -10.21 -22.85 -8.77
N VAL A 163 -11.43 -22.38 -8.56
CA VAL A 163 -11.95 -21.97 -7.25
C VAL A 163 -13.32 -22.62 -7.06
N GLN A 164 -13.64 -23.05 -5.85
CA GLN A 164 -14.97 -23.60 -5.54
C GLN A 164 -16.04 -22.51 -5.61
N CYS A 165 -17.27 -22.88 -5.91
CA CYS A 165 -18.42 -21.97 -5.89
C CYS A 165 -18.50 -21.29 -4.52
N PRO A 166 -18.68 -19.96 -4.44
CA PRO A 166 -18.76 -19.29 -3.16
C PRO A 166 -19.99 -19.75 -2.39
N ASP A 167 -19.85 -19.92 -1.07
CA ASP A 167 -20.95 -20.27 -0.16
C ASP A 167 -21.60 -19.03 0.46
N GLY A 168 -22.87 -19.19 0.85
CA GLY A 168 -23.65 -18.16 1.54
C GLY A 168 -24.39 -17.19 0.61
N GLU A 169 -24.73 -16.03 1.17
CA GLU A 169 -25.38 -14.94 0.45
C GLU A 169 -24.51 -14.36 -0.66
N LEU A 170 -25.13 -14.03 -1.80
CA LEU A 170 -24.46 -13.41 -2.94
C LEU A 170 -23.90 -12.01 -2.60
N GLN A 171 -24.63 -11.25 -1.77
CA GLN A 171 -24.26 -9.90 -1.37
C GLN A 171 -23.80 -9.91 0.09
N LYS A 172 -22.55 -9.53 0.32
CA LYS A 172 -21.94 -9.46 1.66
C LYS A 172 -21.50 -8.03 1.94
N ARG A 173 -21.73 -7.56 3.17
CA ARG A 173 -21.13 -6.32 3.67
C ARG A 173 -19.74 -6.65 4.20
N ARG A 174 -18.73 -5.94 3.73
CA ARG A 174 -17.36 -6.10 4.19
C ARG A 174 -16.85 -4.76 4.67
N GLU A 175 -16.40 -4.72 5.92
CA GLU A 175 -15.59 -3.60 6.41
C GLU A 175 -14.18 -3.77 5.84
N VAL A 176 -13.75 -2.75 5.09
CA VAL A 176 -12.39 -2.64 4.58
C VAL A 176 -11.71 -1.53 5.37
N VAL A 177 -10.63 -1.91 6.04
CA VAL A 177 -9.81 -0.99 6.82
C VAL A 177 -8.62 -0.57 5.96
N HIS A 178 -8.50 0.73 5.73
CA HIS A 178 -7.38 1.32 5.01
C HIS A 178 -6.56 2.18 5.96
N THR A 179 -5.26 1.90 6.06
CA THR A 179 -4.33 2.75 6.80
C THR A 179 -3.55 3.59 5.80
N VAL A 180 -3.64 4.91 5.92
CA VAL A 180 -2.92 5.88 5.08
C VAL A 180 -2.18 6.87 5.98
N SER A 181 -1.03 7.39 5.56
CA SER A 181 -0.32 8.41 6.34
C SER A 181 -0.90 9.81 6.10
N LEU A 182 -0.76 10.72 7.06
CA LEU A 182 -1.15 12.12 6.86
C LEU A 182 -0.42 12.77 5.69
N HIS A 183 0.85 12.39 5.47
CA HIS A 183 1.62 12.88 4.34
C HIS A 183 1.04 12.43 2.98
N GLU A 184 0.56 11.20 2.86
CA GLU A 184 -0.08 10.72 1.63
C GLU A 184 -1.35 11.52 1.33
N ILE A 185 -2.17 11.78 2.35
CA ILE A 185 -3.38 12.60 2.23
C ILE A 185 -3.00 14.03 1.78
N ASP A 186 -1.95 14.62 2.35
CA ASP A 186 -1.45 15.93 1.94
C ASP A 186 -1.08 15.98 0.46
N VAL A 187 -0.25 15.03 0.01
CA VAL A 187 0.25 15.00 -1.37
C VAL A 187 -0.91 14.82 -2.35
N ILE A 188 -1.84 13.90 -2.06
CA ILE A 188 -3.01 13.63 -2.90
C ILE A 188 -3.90 14.89 -3.05
N ASN A 189 -4.11 15.64 -1.97
CA ASN A 189 -4.98 16.81 -1.99
C ASN A 189 -4.27 18.10 -2.45
N SER A 190 -2.93 18.11 -2.49
CA SER A 190 -2.16 19.29 -2.92
C SER A 190 -2.16 19.52 -4.43
N ARG A 191 -2.27 18.46 -5.25
CA ARG A 191 -2.12 18.52 -6.72
C ARG A 191 -3.18 17.68 -7.44
N THR A 192 -3.62 18.10 -8.63
CA THR A 192 -4.59 17.37 -9.47
C THR A 192 -4.11 15.97 -9.91
N GLN A 193 -2.80 15.71 -9.89
CA GLN A 193 -2.18 14.39 -10.09
C GLN A 193 -1.32 13.97 -8.88
N GLY A 194 -1.73 14.33 -7.66
CA GLY A 194 -0.96 14.05 -6.44
C GLY A 194 -0.64 12.57 -6.23
N PHE A 195 -1.50 11.66 -6.69
CA PHE A 195 -1.25 10.21 -6.57
C PHE A 195 0.03 9.75 -7.30
N LEU A 196 0.34 10.30 -8.48
CA LEU A 196 1.57 9.94 -9.22
C LEU A 196 2.83 10.45 -8.52
N ALA A 197 2.74 11.59 -7.83
CA ALA A 197 3.86 12.19 -7.09
C ALA A 197 4.32 11.31 -5.92
N LEU A 198 3.42 10.50 -5.34
CA LEU A 198 3.78 9.52 -4.30
C LEU A 198 4.78 8.48 -4.82
N PHE A 199 4.75 8.16 -6.11
CA PHE A 199 5.64 7.16 -6.72
C PHE A 199 6.89 7.79 -7.35
N SER A 200 6.83 9.05 -7.78
CA SER A 200 7.98 9.73 -8.37
C SER A 200 8.91 10.37 -7.34
N GLY A 201 8.45 10.58 -6.10
CA GLY A 201 9.22 11.28 -5.06
C GLY A 201 9.26 12.81 -5.22
N ASP A 202 8.74 13.33 -6.32
CA ASP A 202 8.64 14.78 -6.60
C ASP A 202 7.38 15.38 -5.96
N THR A 203 7.31 15.29 -4.63
CA THR A 203 6.19 15.84 -3.86
C THR A 203 6.31 17.37 -3.74
N GLY A 204 7.53 17.91 -3.79
CA GLY A 204 7.83 19.32 -3.56
C GLY A 204 7.39 19.79 -2.17
N GLU A 205 7.30 21.11 -1.99
CA GLU A 205 6.79 21.71 -0.76
C GLU A 205 5.26 21.77 -0.76
N ILE A 206 4.65 21.37 0.36
CA ILE A 206 3.19 21.37 0.51
C ILE A 206 2.77 22.63 1.26
N LYS A 207 1.79 23.35 0.71
CA LYS A 207 1.28 24.58 1.31
C LYS A 207 0.67 24.32 2.70
N PRO A 208 0.88 25.22 3.68
CA PRO A 208 0.33 25.06 5.02
C PRO A 208 -1.20 25.06 5.03
N GLU A 209 -1.86 25.81 4.14
CA GLU A 209 -3.33 25.86 4.10
C GLU A 209 -3.94 24.47 3.81
N VAL A 210 -3.29 23.68 2.95
CA VAL A 210 -3.73 22.31 2.63
C VAL A 210 -3.62 21.42 3.87
N ARG A 211 -2.54 21.56 4.63
CA ARG A 211 -2.33 20.78 5.87
C ARG A 211 -3.36 21.12 6.94
N GLU A 212 -3.67 22.40 7.10
CA GLU A 212 -4.69 22.85 8.05
C GLU A 212 -6.08 22.31 7.69
N GLN A 213 -6.46 22.37 6.41
CA GLN A 213 -7.71 21.79 5.92
C GLN A 213 -7.78 20.27 6.15
N ILE A 214 -6.68 19.56 5.92
CA ILE A 214 -6.62 18.11 6.16
C ILE A 214 -6.69 17.80 7.64
N ASN A 215 -5.97 18.54 8.49
CA ASN A 215 -6.02 18.35 9.93
C ASN A 215 -7.44 18.56 10.46
N ALA A 216 -8.16 19.58 9.96
CA ALA A 216 -9.57 19.81 10.32
C ALA A 216 -10.47 18.64 9.88
N LYS A 217 -10.34 18.15 8.65
CA LYS A 217 -11.10 16.99 8.15
C LYS A 217 -10.79 15.69 8.91
N VAL A 218 -9.53 15.45 9.25
CA VAL A 218 -9.13 14.26 10.03
C VAL A 218 -9.66 14.36 11.45
N ALA A 219 -9.70 15.56 12.05
CA ALA A 219 -10.34 15.77 13.34
C ALA A 219 -11.85 15.50 13.27
N GLU A 220 -12.55 15.99 12.22
CA GLU A 220 -13.97 15.69 11.98
C GLU A 220 -14.21 14.18 11.83
N TRP A 221 -13.43 13.48 10.99
CA TRP A 221 -13.57 12.02 10.83
C TRP A 221 -13.28 11.23 12.11
N ARG A 222 -12.40 11.75 12.96
CA ARG A 222 -12.12 11.19 14.29
C ARG A 222 -13.30 11.37 15.23
N GLU A 223 -13.94 12.55 15.23
CA GLU A 223 -15.13 12.84 16.05
C GLU A 223 -16.35 12.04 15.59
N GLU A 224 -16.53 11.85 14.28
CA GLU A 224 -17.58 11.01 13.70
C GLU A 224 -17.33 9.50 13.87
N GLY A 225 -16.13 9.10 14.30
CA GLY A 225 -15.74 7.69 14.43
C GLY A 225 -15.50 6.96 13.09
N LYS A 226 -15.40 7.70 11.97
CA LYS A 226 -15.08 7.14 10.64
C LYS A 226 -13.59 6.84 10.47
N ALA A 227 -12.73 7.53 11.23
CA ALA A 227 -11.29 7.33 11.21
C ALA A 227 -10.68 7.29 12.60
N GLU A 228 -9.60 6.52 12.73
CA GLU A 228 -8.77 6.41 13.93
C GLU A 228 -7.36 6.91 13.60
N VAL A 229 -6.82 7.83 14.41
CA VAL A 229 -5.44 8.32 14.23
C VAL A 229 -4.50 7.40 15.00
N ILE A 230 -3.50 6.86 14.30
CA ILE A 230 -2.48 5.96 14.84
C ILE A 230 -1.16 6.72 14.93
N PRO A 231 -0.68 7.03 16.15
CA PRO A 231 0.67 7.55 16.31
C PRO A 231 1.67 6.45 15.97
N GLY A 232 2.51 6.70 14.98
CA GLY A 232 3.60 5.81 14.61
C GLY A 232 4.90 6.15 15.30
N VAL A 233 5.99 5.79 14.64
CA VAL A 233 7.35 6.03 15.12
C VAL A 233 8.15 6.77 14.06
N LEU A 234 8.80 7.86 14.47
CA LEU A 234 9.81 8.55 13.68
C LEU A 234 11.19 8.20 14.24
N PHE A 235 11.99 7.49 13.45
CA PHE A 235 13.37 7.17 13.76
C PHE A 235 14.33 8.10 13.00
N ILE A 236 15.17 8.83 13.73
CA ILE A 236 16.21 9.68 13.16
C ILE A 236 17.58 9.11 13.53
N ASP A 237 18.28 8.59 12.53
CA ASP A 237 19.67 8.17 12.69
C ASP A 237 20.62 9.36 12.56
N GLU A 238 21.81 9.24 13.16
CA GLU A 238 22.85 10.28 13.16
C GLU A 238 22.33 11.68 13.53
N VAL A 239 21.48 11.77 14.56
CA VAL A 239 20.79 13.02 14.92
C VAL A 239 21.72 14.21 15.20
N HIS A 240 22.97 13.95 15.60
CA HIS A 240 24.00 14.96 15.79
C HIS A 240 24.36 15.75 14.50
N MET A 241 23.89 15.28 13.34
CA MET A 241 23.99 15.98 12.06
C MET A 241 22.94 17.08 11.91
N LEU A 242 21.91 17.16 12.75
CA LEU A 242 20.92 18.23 12.72
C LEU A 242 21.46 19.54 13.30
N ASP A 243 20.80 20.64 12.94
CA ASP A 243 21.08 21.99 13.44
C ASP A 243 20.07 22.45 14.50
N ILE A 244 20.40 23.57 15.14
CA ILE A 244 19.56 24.16 16.20
C ILE A 244 18.14 24.53 15.73
N GLU A 245 17.97 24.89 14.46
CA GLU A 245 16.64 25.19 13.89
C GLU A 245 15.79 23.91 13.83
N SER A 246 16.39 22.80 13.37
CA SER A 246 15.74 21.49 13.30
C SER A 246 15.31 21.01 14.68
N PHE A 247 16.16 21.18 15.70
CA PHE A 247 15.81 20.84 17.08
C PHE A 247 14.72 21.72 17.66
N SER A 248 14.72 23.02 17.36
CA SER A 248 13.65 23.93 17.78
C SER A 248 12.32 23.54 17.15
N PHE A 249 12.32 23.16 15.87
CA PHE A 249 11.14 22.63 15.19
C PHE A 249 10.64 21.33 15.85
N LEU A 250 11.55 20.38 16.09
CA LEU A 250 11.25 19.10 16.75
C LEU A 250 10.59 19.31 18.12
N ASN A 251 11.16 20.21 18.94
CA ASN A 251 10.61 20.53 20.26
C ASN A 251 9.16 21.00 20.22
N ARG A 252 8.82 21.88 19.27
CA ARG A 252 7.45 22.36 19.06
C ARG A 252 6.54 21.28 18.48
N ALA A 253 7.04 20.48 17.54
CA ALA A 253 6.25 19.42 16.91
C ALA A 253 5.87 18.31 17.91
N LEU A 254 6.75 18.01 18.87
CA LEU A 254 6.53 17.03 19.94
C LEU A 254 5.51 17.48 21.01
N GLU A 255 5.11 18.75 21.01
CA GLU A 255 4.05 19.25 21.91
C GLU A 255 2.64 18.93 21.39
N SER A 256 2.51 18.49 20.14
CA SER A 256 1.21 18.12 19.57
C SER A 256 0.71 16.79 20.12
N ASP A 257 -0.58 16.71 20.44
CA ASP A 257 -1.25 15.48 20.91
C ASP A 257 -1.13 14.29 19.93
N MET A 258 -0.96 14.58 18.64
CA MET A 258 -0.83 13.57 17.58
C MET A 258 0.63 13.29 17.20
N ALA A 259 1.60 13.79 17.98
CA ALA A 259 3.00 13.60 17.68
C ALA A 259 3.37 12.09 17.73
N PRO A 260 4.09 11.58 16.72
CA PRO A 260 4.59 10.21 16.73
C PRO A 260 5.67 10.06 17.80
N VAL A 261 5.95 8.81 18.18
CA VAL A 261 7.08 8.51 19.08
C VAL A 261 8.38 8.78 18.33
N LEU A 262 9.18 9.74 18.83
CA LEU A 262 10.48 10.06 18.28
C LEU A 262 11.57 9.20 18.91
N ILE A 263 12.27 8.42 18.09
CA ILE A 263 13.47 7.67 18.49
C ILE A 263 14.66 8.27 17.74
N MET A 264 15.73 8.57 18.46
CA MET A 264 16.93 9.18 17.87
C MET A 264 18.15 8.33 18.19
N ALA A 265 19.05 8.20 17.23
CA ALA A 265 20.31 7.51 17.40
C ALA A 265 21.50 8.47 17.15
N THR A 266 22.55 8.30 17.95
CA THR A 266 23.78 9.07 17.83
C THR A 266 24.98 8.26 18.28
N ASN A 267 26.05 8.34 17.49
CA ASN A 267 27.33 7.73 17.79
C ASN A 267 28.34 8.75 18.37
N ARG A 268 27.88 9.97 18.69
CA ARG A 268 28.74 11.05 19.22
C ARG A 268 28.54 11.20 20.73
N GLY A 269 29.65 11.32 21.45
CA GLY A 269 29.68 11.60 22.89
C GLY A 269 29.45 13.08 23.20
N ILE A 270 30.46 13.95 23.08
CA ILE A 270 30.32 15.40 23.25
C ILE A 270 30.72 16.10 21.95
N THR A 271 29.77 16.76 21.31
CA THR A 271 30.01 17.44 20.03
C THR A 271 29.33 18.82 20.00
N ARG A 272 29.69 19.63 19.01
CA ARG A 272 29.12 20.96 18.80
C ARG A 272 27.75 20.83 18.17
N ILE A 273 26.76 21.58 18.66
CA ILE A 273 25.44 21.68 18.01
C ILE A 273 25.61 22.52 16.75
N ARG A 274 25.26 21.98 15.58
CA ARG A 274 25.41 22.70 14.31
C ARG A 274 24.56 23.97 14.33
N GLY A 275 25.12 25.07 13.81
CA GLY A 275 24.50 26.40 13.85
C GLY A 275 24.79 27.22 15.12
N THR A 276 25.42 26.65 16.15
CA THR A 276 25.79 27.38 17.40
C THR A 276 27.28 27.28 17.66
N ALA A 277 27.83 27.99 18.66
CA ALA A 277 29.21 27.80 19.13
C ALA A 277 29.35 26.79 20.30
N HIS A 278 28.22 26.28 20.81
CA HIS A 278 28.18 25.51 22.04
C HIS A 278 28.39 24.02 21.79
N ARG A 279 29.08 23.35 22.72
CA ARG A 279 29.20 21.90 22.76
C ARG A 279 28.23 21.34 23.79
N SER A 280 27.62 20.21 23.45
CA SER A 280 26.67 19.51 24.30
C SER A 280 26.84 18.00 24.21
N PRO A 281 26.33 17.24 25.20
CA PRO A 281 26.20 15.80 25.09
C PRO A 281 25.40 15.44 23.83
N HIS A 282 25.88 14.44 23.10
CA HIS A 282 25.27 13.90 21.89
C HIS A 282 25.06 14.88 20.72
N GLY A 283 25.48 16.15 20.87
CA GLY A 283 25.21 17.21 19.90
C GLY A 283 23.77 17.71 19.94
N LEU A 284 23.07 17.47 21.05
CA LEU A 284 21.68 17.86 21.25
C LEU A 284 21.58 19.08 22.18
N PRO A 285 20.61 19.99 21.97
CA PRO A 285 20.29 21.04 22.94
C PRO A 285 19.88 20.45 24.31
N LEU A 286 20.25 21.12 25.40
CA LEU A 286 20.00 20.62 26.77
C LEU A 286 18.50 20.54 27.08
N ASP A 287 17.72 21.50 26.61
CA ASP A 287 16.27 21.56 26.70
C ASP A 287 15.58 20.34 26.06
N LEU A 288 16.12 19.85 24.93
CA LEU A 288 15.63 18.64 24.30
C LEU A 288 16.12 17.40 25.07
N LEU A 289 17.38 17.36 25.50
CA LEU A 289 17.93 16.25 26.28
C LEU A 289 17.16 15.99 27.58
N ASP A 290 16.75 17.04 28.29
CA ASP A 290 15.99 16.93 29.54
C ASP A 290 14.60 16.30 29.35
N ARG A 291 14.07 16.30 28.12
CA ARG A 291 12.78 15.68 27.76
C ARG A 291 12.92 14.23 27.26
N LEU A 292 14.14 13.76 27.02
CA LEU A 292 14.39 12.47 26.39
C LEU A 292 14.85 11.41 27.39
N LEU A 293 14.49 10.16 27.12
CA LEU A 293 15.07 9.01 27.79
C LEU A 293 16.29 8.51 27.01
N ILE A 294 17.47 8.53 27.63
CA ILE A 294 18.71 8.05 27.02
C ILE A 294 18.88 6.56 27.31
N ILE A 295 18.98 5.75 26.26
CA ILE A 295 19.28 4.32 26.35
C ILE A 295 20.71 4.09 25.82
N ALA A 296 21.64 3.79 26.72
CA ALA A 296 23.01 3.47 26.35
C ALA A 296 23.13 1.99 25.94
N THR A 297 23.76 1.73 24.80
CA THR A 297 24.10 0.37 24.36
C THR A 297 25.53 0.02 24.76
N ALA A 298 25.77 -1.26 25.03
CA ALA A 298 27.09 -1.80 25.35
C ALA A 298 27.69 -2.52 24.13
N PRO A 299 29.03 -2.53 23.98
CA PRO A 299 29.67 -3.36 22.96
C PRO A 299 29.40 -4.85 23.23
N TYR A 300 29.20 -5.61 22.16
CA TYR A 300 29.01 -7.06 22.24
C TYR A 300 30.27 -7.77 22.74
N GLY A 301 30.09 -8.82 23.55
CA GLY A 301 31.18 -9.72 23.93
C GLY A 301 31.48 -10.77 22.87
N ASP A 302 32.67 -11.40 22.94
CA ASP A 302 33.13 -12.40 21.96
C ASP A 302 32.12 -13.53 21.67
N LYS A 303 31.40 -14.00 22.71
CA LYS A 303 30.39 -15.06 22.58
C LYS A 303 29.19 -14.58 21.75
N GLU A 304 28.73 -13.37 21.99
CA GLU A 304 27.61 -12.75 21.27
C GLU A 304 28.03 -12.46 19.82
N THR A 305 29.23 -11.92 19.60
CA THR A 305 29.78 -11.71 18.26
C THR A 305 29.80 -13.00 17.45
N ARG A 306 30.24 -14.12 18.04
CA ARG A 306 30.21 -15.43 17.38
C ARG A 306 28.79 -15.90 17.05
N GLN A 307 27.81 -15.61 17.90
CA GLN A 307 26.41 -15.95 17.61
C GLN A 307 25.84 -15.10 16.49
N ILE A 308 26.12 -13.79 16.49
CA ILE A 308 25.68 -12.86 15.44
C ILE A 308 26.24 -13.29 14.07
N LEU A 309 27.52 -13.68 14.03
CA LEU A 309 28.17 -14.17 12.80
C LEU A 309 27.60 -15.51 12.28
N LYS A 310 26.88 -16.28 13.09
CA LYS A 310 26.21 -17.52 12.64
C LYS A 310 24.83 -17.27 12.03
N ILE A 311 24.20 -16.14 12.37
CA ILE A 311 22.86 -15.78 11.90
C ILE A 311 22.96 -15.02 10.56
N ARG A 312 24.07 -14.33 10.33
CA ARG A 312 24.43 -13.72 9.04
C ARG A 312 24.98 -14.75 8.07
#